data_AF-A0A0R1NY06-F1
#
_entry.id   AF-A0A0R1NY06-F1
#
_cell.length_a   1.000
_cell.length_b   1.000
_cell.length_c   1.000
_cell.angle_alpha   90.00
_cell.angle_beta   90.00
_cell.angle_gamma   90.00
#
_symmetry.space_group_name_H-M   'P 1'
#
loop_
_entity.id
_entity.type
_entity.pdbx_description
1 polymer ?
#
loop_
_entity_poly.entity_id
_entity_poly.type
_entity_poly.pdbx_seq_one_letter_code
_entity_poly.pdbx_strand_id
1 'polypeptide(L)'
;MKKFWGILLTITILAVVGMSKVAVSAKASWITGTKTLWTLVDSNGDVNQPSLYSTNITPGKNAYIWNYRHTKRIHNLKNYPNTTWYAVRGISKNRHFYYRIGNYNKTIKGLVWSGYVKKYVQKAPREFKTAAQFTHYIQTDPSQKLTRAVLKKFPNVPVSFALSKYAGQRFDLFPTSIDGFTDIVPISTLKLPAADFTAIPNYYSSVYTKSFSQQLQWYWALTLGQPVGPRADKVVEAMQFNGIDPAQFDDATANWKIGVNLNDGSSFSTFILAKQTD
;
A
#
# COMPACT_ATOMS: atom_id res chain seq x y z
N MET A 1 7.43 -56.81 -23.34
CA MET A 1 8.44 -57.84 -22.96
C MET A 1 9.81 -57.20 -22.90
N LYS A 2 10.45 -57.16 -21.73
CA LYS A 2 11.90 -57.29 -21.52
C LYS A 2 12.18 -57.17 -20.01
N LYS A 3 12.59 -58.30 -19.45
CA LYS A 3 13.08 -58.51 -18.08
C LYS A 3 14.42 -57.79 -17.94
N PHE A 4 14.80 -57.40 -16.72
CA PHE A 4 16.14 -57.73 -16.22
C PHE A 4 16.11 -57.92 -14.70
N TRP A 5 16.60 -59.10 -14.33
CA TRP A 5 16.89 -59.60 -12.99
C TRP A 5 18.17 -58.97 -12.45
N GLY A 6 18.27 -58.94 -11.12
CA GLY A 6 19.52 -58.75 -10.39
C GLY A 6 19.33 -59.15 -8.92
N ILE A 7 19.45 -60.45 -8.66
CA ILE A 7 19.57 -61.05 -7.32
C ILE A 7 21.06 -61.31 -7.06
N LEU A 8 21.57 -60.96 -5.87
CA LEU A 8 22.37 -61.82 -4.97
C LEU A 8 22.60 -61.06 -3.64
N LEU A 9 22.06 -61.55 -2.51
CA LEU A 9 22.71 -62.38 -1.46
C LEU A 9 23.95 -61.70 -0.82
N THR A 10 24.20 -61.64 0.49
CA THR A 10 23.63 -62.20 1.74
C THR A 10 24.51 -61.65 2.87
N ILE A 11 23.97 -61.30 4.04
CA ILE A 11 24.56 -61.67 5.35
C ILE A 11 23.42 -61.82 6.37
N THR A 12 23.28 -63.03 6.89
CA THR A 12 22.55 -63.40 8.10
C THR A 12 23.43 -63.20 9.35
N ILE A 13 22.75 -62.97 10.49
CA ILE A 13 23.13 -63.25 11.90
C ILE A 13 23.52 -62.07 12.83
N LEU A 14 22.61 -61.89 13.80
CA LEU A 14 22.71 -61.47 15.20
C LEU A 14 23.48 -60.20 15.61
N ALA A 15 22.73 -59.24 16.16
CA ALA A 15 22.78 -58.92 17.59
C ALA A 15 21.56 -58.09 17.99
N VAL A 16 20.81 -58.54 18.99
CA VAL A 16 19.89 -57.68 19.75
C VAL A 16 20.76 -56.72 20.54
N VAL A 17 21.09 -55.57 19.95
CA VAL A 17 21.62 -54.43 20.67
C VAL A 17 20.52 -53.39 20.64
N GLY A 18 20.03 -53.03 21.84
CA GLY A 18 18.91 -52.12 22.02
C GLY A 18 19.08 -50.87 21.18
N MET A 19 18.30 -50.77 20.11
CA MET A 19 18.01 -49.48 19.52
C MET A 19 17.13 -48.77 20.53
N SER A 20 17.77 -48.05 21.45
CA SER A 20 17.18 -46.86 22.04
C SER A 20 16.60 -46.09 20.86
N LYS A 21 15.28 -46.15 20.70
CA LYS A 21 14.57 -45.26 19.78
C LYS A 21 14.96 -43.89 20.29
N VAL A 22 15.93 -43.25 19.65
CA VAL A 22 16.16 -41.82 19.83
C VAL A 22 14.83 -41.25 19.38
N ALA A 23 13.97 -40.96 20.35
CA ALA A 23 12.74 -40.27 20.12
C ALA A 23 13.19 -38.94 19.55
N VAL A 24 13.18 -38.82 18.22
CA VAL A 24 13.29 -37.54 17.57
C VAL A 24 12.06 -36.80 18.05
N SER A 25 12.20 -36.01 19.12
CA SER A 25 11.08 -35.25 19.63
C SER A 25 10.64 -34.38 18.46
N ALA A 26 9.48 -34.69 17.88
CA ALA A 26 8.94 -33.87 16.82
C ALA A 26 8.77 -32.48 17.42
N LYS A 27 9.62 -31.52 17.00
CA LYS A 27 9.53 -30.14 17.50
C LYS A 27 8.09 -29.68 17.25
N ALA A 28 7.38 -29.33 18.31
CA ALA A 28 6.02 -28.85 18.21
C ALA A 28 5.98 -27.72 17.17
N SER A 29 5.08 -27.86 16.18
CA SER A 29 4.96 -26.89 15.10
C SER A 29 4.70 -25.51 15.69
N TRP A 30 5.32 -24.46 15.12
CA TRP A 30 5.04 -23.10 15.59
C TRP A 30 3.55 -22.74 15.50
N ILE A 31 2.81 -23.37 14.58
CA ILE A 31 1.38 -23.14 14.42
C ILE A 31 0.54 -23.67 15.59
N THR A 32 1.06 -24.61 16.37
CA THR A 32 0.38 -25.15 17.55
C THR A 32 0.16 -24.02 18.57
N GLY A 33 -1.09 -23.87 19.01
CA GLY A 33 -1.50 -22.82 19.94
C GLY A 33 -1.62 -21.41 19.32
N THR A 34 -1.47 -21.27 18.00
CA THR A 34 -1.78 -20.01 17.32
C THR A 34 -3.28 -19.83 17.14
N LYS A 35 -3.77 -18.58 17.23
CA LYS A 35 -5.14 -18.21 16.88
C LYS A 35 -5.10 -17.21 15.74
N THR A 36 -5.92 -17.45 14.71
CA THR A 36 -6.14 -16.46 13.65
C THR A 36 -7.10 -15.40 14.18
N LEU A 37 -6.70 -14.13 14.10
CA LEU A 37 -7.51 -13.00 14.55
C LEU A 37 -8.39 -12.47 13.42
N TRP A 38 -7.83 -12.40 12.21
CA TRP A 38 -8.50 -11.92 11.01
C TRP A 38 -7.79 -12.45 9.78
N THR A 39 -8.52 -12.57 8.67
CA THR A 39 -8.01 -12.97 7.36
C THR A 39 -8.63 -12.07 6.30
N LEU A 40 -7.78 -11.50 5.45
CA LEU A 40 -8.11 -10.59 4.35
C LEU A 40 -7.67 -11.20 3.01
N VAL A 41 -7.89 -12.50 2.88
CA VAL A 41 -7.78 -13.19 1.58
C VAL A 41 -9.14 -13.77 1.23
N ASP A 42 -9.47 -13.79 -0.04
CA ASP A 42 -10.63 -14.52 -0.54
C ASP A 42 -10.37 -16.05 -0.52
N SER A 43 -11.36 -16.82 -0.96
CA SER A 43 -11.30 -18.27 -1.03
C SER A 43 -10.30 -18.80 -2.06
N ASN A 44 -9.96 -18.02 -3.09
CA ASN A 44 -8.98 -18.39 -4.11
C ASN A 44 -7.53 -18.06 -3.67
N GLY A 45 -7.37 -17.33 -2.56
CA GLY A 45 -6.09 -16.97 -1.95
C GLY A 45 -5.56 -15.60 -2.36
N ASP A 46 -6.30 -14.87 -3.18
CA ASP A 46 -6.03 -13.48 -3.50
C ASP A 46 -6.37 -12.56 -2.34
N VAL A 47 -5.70 -11.41 -2.36
CA VAL A 47 -5.78 -10.46 -1.27
C VAL A 47 -7.05 -9.64 -1.41
N ASN A 48 -7.95 -9.77 -0.45
CA ASN A 48 -9.19 -9.00 -0.39
C ASN A 48 -9.01 -7.82 0.56
N GLN A 49 -8.81 -6.62 0.02
CA GLN A 49 -8.61 -5.36 0.77
C GLN A 49 -7.51 -5.45 1.85
N PRO A 50 -6.24 -5.59 1.45
CA PRO A 50 -5.14 -5.69 2.41
C PRO A 50 -5.05 -4.42 3.25
N SER A 51 -4.81 -4.59 4.55
CA SER A 51 -4.34 -3.48 5.36
C SER A 51 -2.88 -3.19 4.98
N LEU A 52 -2.59 -1.93 4.64
CA LEU A 52 -1.25 -1.48 4.27
C LEU A 52 -0.46 -1.01 5.49
N TYR A 53 0.83 -1.31 5.50
CA TYR A 53 1.74 -0.96 6.58
C TYR A 53 3.08 -0.45 6.01
N SER A 54 3.77 0.41 6.76
CA SER A 54 5.20 0.68 6.56
C SER A 54 6.04 -0.22 7.45
N THR A 55 7.31 -0.35 7.09
CA THR A 55 8.35 -0.73 8.05
C THR A 55 8.36 0.28 9.21
N ASN A 56 8.47 -0.23 10.44
CA ASN A 56 8.54 0.56 11.67
C ASN A 56 9.57 -0.09 12.60
N ILE A 57 10.83 0.25 12.39
CA ILE A 57 11.93 -0.33 13.14
C ILE A 57 12.80 0.79 13.70
N THR A 58 13.37 0.57 14.87
CA THR A 58 14.41 1.44 15.38
C THR A 58 15.63 1.36 14.46
N PRO A 59 16.21 2.50 14.02
CA PRO A 59 17.43 2.50 13.20
C PRO A 59 18.53 1.63 13.81
N GLY A 60 19.22 0.85 12.97
CA GLY A 60 20.28 -0.07 13.40
C GLY A 60 19.81 -1.37 14.05
N LYS A 61 18.52 -1.53 14.41
CA LYS A 61 17.99 -2.78 14.96
C LYS A 61 17.57 -3.74 13.85
N ASN A 62 17.77 -5.04 14.11
CA ASN A 62 17.30 -6.10 13.22
C ASN A 62 15.83 -6.41 13.50
N ALA A 63 15.06 -6.58 12.42
CA ALA A 63 13.65 -6.94 12.49
C ALA A 63 13.37 -7.92 11.37
N TYR A 64 13.05 -9.17 11.71
CA TYR A 64 13.04 -10.25 10.72
C TYR A 64 11.64 -10.60 10.23
N ILE A 65 11.57 -10.93 8.95
CA ILE A 65 10.49 -11.70 8.36
C ILE A 65 10.89 -13.17 8.45
N TRP A 66 10.02 -13.99 9.03
CA TRP A 66 10.18 -15.42 9.16
C TRP A 66 9.39 -16.15 8.07
N ASN A 67 9.82 -17.36 7.72
CA ASN A 67 8.96 -18.25 6.94
C ASN A 67 7.67 -18.60 7.73
N TYR A 68 6.64 -19.11 7.05
CA TYR A 68 5.35 -19.41 7.70
C TYR A 68 5.41 -20.49 8.78
N ARG A 69 6.43 -21.36 8.75
CA ARG A 69 6.70 -22.34 9.80
C ARG A 69 7.45 -21.75 11.00
N HIS A 70 7.85 -20.47 10.92
CA HIS A 70 8.63 -19.74 11.92
C HIS A 70 9.91 -20.48 12.35
N THR A 71 10.56 -21.16 11.42
CA THR A 71 11.81 -21.91 11.64
C THR A 71 13.03 -21.21 11.08
N LYS A 72 12.85 -20.30 10.10
CA LYS A 72 13.94 -19.59 9.43
C LYS A 72 13.60 -18.11 9.26
N ARG A 73 14.57 -17.25 9.57
CA ARG A 73 14.57 -15.83 9.17
C ARG A 73 14.91 -15.78 7.69
N ILE A 74 14.05 -15.19 6.88
CA ILE A 74 14.18 -15.17 5.41
C ILE A 74 14.49 -13.78 4.87
N HIS A 75 14.07 -12.72 5.59
CA HIS A 75 14.41 -11.34 5.25
C HIS A 75 14.61 -10.51 6.52
N ASN A 76 15.26 -9.37 6.38
CA ASN A 76 15.41 -8.37 7.43
C ASN A 76 14.82 -7.04 6.96
N LEU A 77 13.81 -6.53 7.67
CA LEU A 77 13.06 -5.31 7.36
C LEU A 77 13.94 -4.06 7.27
N LYS A 78 15.11 -4.06 7.92
CA LYS A 78 16.06 -2.94 7.82
C LYS A 78 16.56 -2.68 6.40
N ASN A 79 16.51 -3.70 5.54
CA ASN A 79 16.89 -3.58 4.12
C ASN A 79 15.73 -3.03 3.26
N TYR A 80 14.57 -2.78 3.86
CA TYR A 80 13.32 -2.43 3.18
C TYR A 80 12.60 -1.26 3.89
N PRO A 81 13.28 -0.12 4.16
CA PRO A 81 12.70 0.97 4.95
C PRO A 81 11.49 1.63 4.27
N ASN A 82 11.49 1.68 2.93
CA ASN A 82 10.47 2.35 2.12
C ASN A 82 9.41 1.40 1.53
N THR A 83 9.39 0.13 1.97
CA THR A 83 8.47 -0.87 1.44
C THR A 83 7.10 -0.78 2.09
N THR A 84 6.07 -0.85 1.26
CA THR A 84 4.69 -1.05 1.70
C THR A 84 4.40 -2.54 1.85
N TRP A 85 3.94 -2.90 3.03
CA TRP A 85 3.60 -4.26 3.39
C TRP A 85 2.08 -4.46 3.38
N TYR A 86 1.68 -5.54 2.73
CA TYR A 86 0.30 -5.97 2.60
C TYR A 86 0.07 -7.03 3.68
N ALA A 87 -0.58 -6.65 4.78
CA ALA A 87 -0.91 -7.59 5.84
C ALA A 87 -2.26 -8.24 5.55
N VAL A 88 -2.25 -9.56 5.39
CA VAL A 88 -3.41 -10.33 4.92
C VAL A 88 -3.94 -11.34 5.94
N ARG A 89 -3.20 -11.56 7.03
CA ARG A 89 -3.67 -12.35 8.17
C ARG A 89 -3.03 -11.87 9.47
N GLY A 90 -3.84 -11.72 10.51
CA GLY A 90 -3.40 -11.49 11.88
C GLY A 90 -3.38 -12.79 12.66
N ILE A 91 -2.29 -13.05 13.37
CA ILE A 91 -2.08 -14.28 14.14
C ILE A 91 -1.61 -13.90 15.54
N SER A 92 -2.32 -14.36 16.57
CA SER A 92 -1.83 -14.32 17.94
C SER A 92 -1.16 -15.65 18.31
N LYS A 93 -0.01 -15.57 18.97
CA LYS A 93 0.63 -16.70 19.62
C LYS A 93 1.03 -16.28 21.03
N ASN A 94 0.40 -16.89 22.03
CA ASN A 94 0.51 -16.46 23.42
C ASN A 94 0.21 -14.94 23.53
N ARG A 95 1.17 -14.16 24.05
CA ARG A 95 1.05 -12.69 24.20
C ARG A 95 1.60 -11.90 23.00
N HIS A 96 1.98 -12.56 21.90
CA HIS A 96 2.57 -11.91 20.74
C HIS A 96 1.65 -11.93 19.52
N PHE A 97 1.69 -10.84 18.76
CA PHE A 97 0.92 -10.66 17.54
C PHE A 97 1.84 -10.62 16.32
N TYR A 98 1.48 -11.39 15.31
CA TYR A 98 2.20 -11.52 14.05
C TYR A 98 1.27 -11.23 12.87
N TYR A 99 1.85 -10.73 11.79
CA TYR A 99 1.16 -10.56 10.52
C TYR A 99 1.78 -11.45 9.46
N ARG A 100 0.91 -12.08 8.66
CA ARG A 100 1.30 -12.58 7.34
C ARG A 100 1.36 -11.40 6.40
N ILE A 101 2.56 -11.07 5.94
CA ILE A 101 2.82 -9.92 5.06
C ILE A 101 3.37 -10.36 3.70
N GLY A 102 3.15 -9.51 2.69
CA GLY A 102 3.84 -9.54 1.40
C GLY A 102 4.14 -8.13 0.90
N ASN A 103 5.10 -7.97 -0.01
CA ASN A 103 5.21 -6.75 -0.82
C ASN A 103 4.32 -6.85 -2.08
N TYR A 104 4.22 -5.76 -2.84
CA TYR A 104 3.38 -5.69 -4.05
C TYR A 104 3.62 -6.85 -5.03
N ASN A 105 4.88 -7.12 -5.39
CA ASN A 105 5.24 -8.19 -6.33
C ASN A 105 5.21 -9.60 -5.71
N LYS A 106 4.78 -9.75 -4.45
CA LYS A 106 4.73 -11.01 -3.70
C LYS A 106 6.09 -11.77 -3.62
N THR A 107 7.21 -11.08 -3.87
CA THR A 107 8.57 -11.63 -3.85
C THR A 107 9.14 -11.71 -2.44
N ILE A 108 8.75 -10.79 -1.56
CA ILE A 108 9.13 -10.77 -0.15
C ILE A 108 7.86 -10.99 0.67
N LYS A 109 7.78 -12.15 1.33
CA LYS A 109 6.59 -12.54 2.11
C LYS A 109 6.93 -13.45 3.27
N GLY A 110 6.12 -13.40 4.33
CA GLY A 110 6.34 -14.24 5.50
C GLY A 110 5.57 -13.76 6.73
N LEU A 111 6.01 -14.19 7.90
CA LEU A 111 5.50 -13.76 9.20
C LEU A 111 6.40 -12.66 9.76
N VAL A 112 5.78 -11.57 10.18
CA VAL A 112 6.48 -10.47 10.87
C VAL A 112 5.82 -10.23 12.22
N TRP A 113 6.61 -9.89 13.24
CA TRP A 113 6.04 -9.39 14.48
C TRP A 113 5.39 -8.02 14.24
N SER A 114 4.17 -7.85 14.74
CA SER A 114 3.34 -6.67 14.48
C SER A 114 3.98 -5.33 14.82
N GLY A 115 4.81 -5.26 15.86
CA GLY A 115 5.46 -4.00 16.26
C GLY A 115 6.61 -3.55 15.34
N TYR A 116 7.05 -4.40 14.40
CA TYR A 116 8.04 -4.00 13.38
C TYR A 116 7.42 -3.32 12.16
N VAL A 117 6.10 -3.18 12.14
CA VAL A 117 5.37 -2.50 11.07
C VAL A 117 4.35 -1.53 11.67
N LYS A 118 4.06 -0.44 10.96
CA LYS A 118 3.08 0.56 11.37
C LYS A 118 1.98 0.63 10.33
N LYS A 119 0.73 0.47 10.76
CA LYS A 119 -0.43 0.54 9.86
C LYS A 119 -0.49 1.93 9.23
N TYR A 120 -0.83 2.00 7.95
CA TYR A 120 -1.19 3.26 7.33
C TYR A 120 -2.46 3.78 8.00
N VAL A 121 -2.38 5.01 8.50
CA VAL A 121 -3.50 5.71 9.12
C VAL A 121 -3.79 6.93 8.27
N GLN A 122 -5.01 6.97 7.73
CA GLN A 122 -5.52 8.12 7.02
C GLN A 122 -5.86 9.23 8.02
N LYS A 123 -5.45 10.44 7.68
CA LYS A 123 -5.94 11.66 8.30
C LYS A 123 -6.38 12.64 7.23
N ALA A 124 -7.62 13.09 7.31
CA ALA A 124 -8.14 14.16 6.48
C ALA A 124 -7.56 15.51 6.93
N PRO A 125 -7.40 16.49 6.04
CA PRO A 125 -6.85 17.80 6.38
C PRO A 125 -7.59 18.50 7.55
N ARG A 126 -8.91 18.30 7.70
CA ARG A 126 -9.71 18.86 8.80
C ARG A 126 -9.32 18.35 10.21
N GLU A 127 -8.57 17.25 10.30
CA GLU A 127 -8.12 16.69 11.58
C GLU A 127 -6.91 17.43 12.16
N PHE A 128 -6.28 18.30 11.38
CA PHE A 128 -5.15 19.10 11.81
C PHE A 128 -5.61 20.47 12.31
N LYS A 129 -4.95 21.00 13.33
CA LYS A 129 -5.27 22.33 13.87
C LYS A 129 -4.56 23.45 13.11
N THR A 130 -3.35 23.17 12.62
CA THR A 130 -2.50 24.16 11.96
C THR A 130 -1.93 23.65 10.64
N ALA A 131 -1.60 24.58 9.74
CA ALA A 131 -0.94 24.28 8.48
C ALA A 131 0.40 23.55 8.71
N ALA A 132 1.16 23.93 9.74
CA ALA A 132 2.44 23.27 10.07
C ALA A 132 2.27 21.79 10.42
N GLN A 133 1.23 21.43 11.20
CA GLN A 133 0.94 20.03 11.54
C GLN A 133 0.56 19.22 10.29
N PHE A 134 -0.25 19.80 9.41
CA PHE A 134 -0.66 19.18 8.16
C PHE A 134 0.53 18.97 7.20
N THR A 135 1.37 20.00 7.02
CA THR A 135 2.59 19.92 6.22
C THR A 135 3.54 18.86 6.77
N HIS A 136 3.75 18.82 8.09
CA HIS A 136 4.57 17.79 8.72
C HIS A 136 4.03 16.38 8.46
N TYR A 137 2.71 16.19 8.52
CA TYR A 137 2.07 14.92 8.19
C TYR A 137 2.33 14.50 6.74
N ILE A 138 2.12 15.39 5.76
CA ILE A 138 2.41 15.12 4.34
C ILE A 138 3.88 14.71 4.16
N GLN A 139 4.79 15.42 4.81
CA GLN A 139 6.23 15.23 4.65
C GLN A 139 6.72 13.93 5.27
N THR A 140 6.19 13.55 6.43
CA THR A 140 6.80 12.50 7.27
C THR A 140 6.00 11.21 7.34
N ASP A 141 4.68 11.23 7.19
CA ASP A 141 3.89 10.02 7.38
C ASP A 141 4.09 9.05 6.20
N PRO A 142 4.32 7.75 6.46
CA PRO A 142 4.50 6.76 5.40
C PRO A 142 3.30 6.61 4.47
N SER A 143 2.08 6.87 4.95
CA SER A 143 0.87 6.83 4.10
C SER A 143 0.85 7.93 3.03
N GLN A 144 1.63 9.00 3.24
CA GLN A 144 1.66 10.18 2.37
C GLN A 144 2.65 10.05 1.18
N LYS A 145 3.24 8.87 0.96
CA LYS A 145 4.19 8.68 -0.16
C LYS A 145 3.59 8.95 -1.55
N LEU A 146 2.31 8.62 -1.77
CA LEU A 146 1.64 8.92 -3.04
C LEU A 146 1.43 10.43 -3.17
N THR A 147 0.96 11.09 -2.11
CA THR A 147 0.83 12.55 -2.03
C THR A 147 2.13 13.23 -2.39
N ARG A 148 3.25 12.85 -1.74
CA ARG A 148 4.57 13.41 -2.05
C ARG A 148 5.00 13.15 -3.50
N ALA A 149 4.66 12.00 -4.08
CA ALA A 149 4.97 11.71 -5.48
C ALA A 149 4.16 12.57 -6.45
N VAL A 150 2.88 12.83 -6.15
CA VAL A 150 2.01 13.75 -6.92
C VAL A 150 2.48 15.19 -6.78
N LEU A 151 2.79 15.66 -5.57
CA LEU A 151 3.28 17.03 -5.34
C LEU A 151 4.58 17.33 -6.09
N LYS A 152 5.45 16.32 -6.30
CA LYS A 152 6.66 16.48 -7.12
C LYS A 152 6.38 16.79 -8.59
N LYS A 153 5.15 16.58 -9.08
CA LYS A 153 4.73 16.97 -10.43
C LYS A 153 4.40 18.46 -10.53
N PHE A 154 4.31 19.17 -9.40
CA PHE A 154 4.01 20.60 -9.31
C PHE A 154 4.99 21.28 -8.35
N PRO A 155 6.29 21.32 -8.66
CA PRO A 155 7.33 21.74 -7.71
C PRO A 155 7.19 23.19 -7.24
N ASN A 156 6.55 24.05 -8.04
CA ASN A 156 6.41 25.48 -7.77
C ASN A 156 5.06 25.86 -7.16
N VAL A 157 4.15 24.90 -6.97
CA VAL A 157 2.80 25.18 -6.46
C VAL A 157 2.72 24.76 -4.99
N PRO A 158 2.61 25.72 -4.04
CA PRO A 158 2.58 25.38 -2.63
C PRO A 158 1.24 24.74 -2.22
N VAL A 159 1.31 23.81 -1.27
CA VAL A 159 0.13 23.21 -0.65
C VAL A 159 -0.55 24.23 0.26
N SER A 160 -1.84 24.47 0.03
CA SER A 160 -2.69 25.31 0.88
C SER A 160 -3.47 24.45 1.85
N PHE A 161 -3.31 24.72 3.16
CA PHE A 161 -4.06 24.03 4.20
C PHE A 161 -5.57 24.33 4.13
N ALA A 162 -5.95 25.57 3.82
CA ALA A 162 -7.35 25.96 3.66
C ALA A 162 -8.01 25.22 2.48
N LEU A 163 -7.35 25.23 1.31
CA LEU A 163 -7.83 24.52 0.12
C LEU A 163 -7.85 23.00 0.32
N SER A 164 -6.91 22.45 1.10
CA SER A 164 -6.89 21.03 1.45
C SER A 164 -8.04 20.64 2.38
N LYS A 165 -8.38 21.48 3.38
CA LYS A 165 -9.58 21.27 4.22
C LYS A 165 -10.84 21.20 3.37
N TYR A 166 -10.97 22.11 2.43
CA TYR A 166 -12.07 22.13 1.49
C TYR A 166 -12.12 20.87 0.59
N ALA A 167 -11.00 20.52 -0.03
CA ALA A 167 -10.89 19.33 -0.88
C ALA A 167 -11.22 18.05 -0.10
N GLY A 168 -10.82 17.96 1.17
CA GLY A 168 -11.07 16.80 2.03
C GLY A 168 -12.53 16.57 2.43
N GLN A 169 -13.43 17.49 2.11
CA GLN A 169 -14.87 17.36 2.35
C GLN A 169 -15.66 17.04 1.07
N ARG A 170 -14.96 16.88 -0.06
CA ARG A 170 -15.57 16.71 -1.38
C ARG A 170 -15.08 15.46 -2.05
N PHE A 171 -15.90 14.97 -2.96
CA PHE A 171 -15.66 13.74 -3.71
C PHE A 171 -15.79 14.01 -5.20
N ASP A 172 -16.81 14.77 -5.58
CA ASP A 172 -17.04 15.35 -6.91
C ASP A 172 -17.61 16.77 -6.77
N LEU A 173 -17.96 17.40 -7.91
CA LEU A 173 -18.65 18.68 -8.00
C LEU A 173 -17.94 19.84 -7.28
N PHE A 174 -16.99 20.44 -7.99
CA PHE A 174 -16.28 21.64 -7.54
C PHE A 174 -16.90 22.87 -8.21
N PRO A 175 -17.31 23.91 -7.45
CA PRO A 175 -17.66 25.20 -8.00
C PRO A 175 -16.43 25.84 -8.64
N THR A 176 -16.64 26.85 -9.47
CA THR A 176 -15.55 27.60 -10.11
C THR A 176 -14.81 28.52 -9.14
N SER A 177 -15.44 28.90 -8.03
CA SER A 177 -14.86 29.72 -6.97
C SER A 177 -15.34 29.30 -5.58
N ILE A 178 -14.54 29.66 -4.57
CA ILE A 178 -14.84 29.59 -3.14
C ILE A 178 -14.15 30.73 -2.41
N ASP A 179 -14.51 30.95 -1.15
CA ASP A 179 -13.85 31.96 -0.32
C ASP A 179 -12.32 31.78 -0.32
N GLY A 180 -11.62 32.82 -0.79
CA GLY A 180 -10.16 32.84 -0.88
C GLY A 180 -9.57 32.16 -2.13
N PHE A 181 -10.38 31.55 -3.00
CA PHE A 181 -9.88 30.84 -4.19
C PHE A 181 -10.79 30.96 -5.42
N THR A 182 -10.18 31.16 -6.58
CA THR A 182 -10.84 31.14 -7.90
C THR A 182 -10.20 30.09 -8.81
N ASP A 183 -10.76 29.91 -10.00
CA ASP A 183 -10.19 29.05 -11.04
C ASP A 183 -9.94 27.63 -10.54
N ILE A 184 -10.92 27.06 -9.82
CA ILE A 184 -10.79 25.72 -9.27
C ILE A 184 -10.70 24.70 -10.40
N VAL A 185 -9.59 23.97 -10.45
CA VAL A 185 -9.34 22.86 -11.37
C VAL A 185 -9.38 21.55 -10.56
N PRO A 186 -10.46 20.76 -10.67
CA PRO A 186 -10.62 19.52 -9.91
C PRO A 186 -9.87 18.35 -10.55
N ILE A 187 -8.54 18.33 -10.39
CA ILE A 187 -7.66 17.35 -11.04
C ILE A 187 -8.05 15.89 -10.76
N SER A 188 -8.50 15.57 -9.53
CA SER A 188 -8.96 14.21 -9.19
C SER A 188 -10.22 13.75 -9.94
N THR A 189 -10.92 14.67 -10.61
CA THR A 189 -12.10 14.39 -11.47
C THR A 189 -11.79 14.44 -12.96
N LEU A 190 -10.53 14.38 -13.34
CA LEU A 190 -10.17 14.28 -14.75
C LEU A 190 -10.37 12.85 -15.26
N LYS A 191 -10.79 12.76 -16.52
CA LYS A 191 -10.92 11.47 -17.23
C LYS A 191 -9.56 10.84 -17.47
N LEU A 192 -9.54 9.52 -17.55
CA LEU A 192 -8.37 8.74 -17.94
C LEU A 192 -8.70 7.87 -19.16
N PRO A 193 -7.69 7.47 -19.96
CA PRO A 193 -7.87 6.47 -21.01
C PRO A 193 -8.51 5.19 -20.47
N ALA A 194 -9.52 4.65 -21.18
CA ALA A 194 -10.21 3.44 -20.74
C ALA A 194 -9.28 2.23 -20.57
N ALA A 195 -8.19 2.17 -21.34
CA ALA A 195 -7.18 1.12 -21.27
C ALA A 195 -6.47 1.05 -19.90
N ASP A 196 -6.36 2.18 -19.19
CA ASP A 196 -5.71 2.25 -17.88
C ASP A 196 -6.43 1.42 -16.82
N PHE A 197 -7.75 1.31 -16.93
CA PHE A 197 -8.56 0.54 -15.99
C PHE A 197 -8.55 -0.95 -16.31
N THR A 198 -8.52 -1.31 -17.60
CA THR A 198 -8.46 -2.72 -18.01
C THR A 198 -7.14 -3.40 -17.65
N ALA A 199 -6.06 -2.63 -17.44
CA ALA A 199 -4.77 -3.14 -17.02
C ALA A 199 -4.67 -3.40 -15.50
N ILE A 200 -5.64 -2.97 -14.70
CA ILE A 200 -5.62 -3.15 -13.24
C ILE A 200 -6.06 -4.59 -12.91
N PRO A 201 -5.21 -5.39 -12.24
CA PRO A 201 -5.59 -6.73 -11.81
C PRO A 201 -6.78 -6.68 -10.86
N ASN A 202 -7.75 -7.60 -11.02
CA ASN A 202 -8.99 -7.65 -10.23
C ASN A 202 -9.82 -6.37 -10.29
N TYR A 203 -9.77 -5.65 -11.42
CA TYR A 203 -10.64 -4.53 -11.69
C TYR A 203 -12.11 -4.95 -11.73
N TYR A 204 -12.88 -4.51 -10.72
CA TYR A 204 -14.33 -4.75 -10.64
C TYR A 204 -15.10 -3.68 -11.41
N SER A 205 -15.40 -3.96 -12.68
CA SER A 205 -16.19 -3.06 -13.56
C SER A 205 -17.60 -2.78 -13.06
N SER A 206 -18.13 -3.55 -12.11
CA SER A 206 -19.40 -3.27 -11.44
C SER A 206 -19.33 -2.13 -10.44
N VAL A 207 -18.13 -1.80 -9.93
CA VAL A 207 -17.89 -0.72 -8.95
C VAL A 207 -17.44 0.57 -9.64
N TYR A 208 -16.79 0.47 -10.80
CA TYR A 208 -16.39 1.62 -11.62
C TYR A 208 -17.18 1.66 -12.92
N THR A 209 -17.85 2.78 -13.18
CA THR A 209 -18.44 3.06 -14.49
C THR A 209 -17.65 4.14 -15.21
N LYS A 210 -17.55 4.04 -16.55
CA LYS A 210 -16.91 5.06 -17.39
C LYS A 210 -17.64 6.42 -17.35
N SER A 211 -18.85 6.46 -16.80
CA SER A 211 -19.65 7.68 -16.62
C SER A 211 -19.25 8.49 -15.39
N PHE A 212 -18.48 7.94 -14.47
CA PHE A 212 -18.02 8.70 -13.31
C PHE A 212 -17.06 9.81 -13.73
N SER A 213 -17.29 11.02 -13.22
CA SER A 213 -16.39 12.15 -13.37
C SER A 213 -15.06 11.92 -12.66
N GLN A 214 -15.05 11.19 -11.55
CA GLN A 214 -13.95 11.03 -10.61
C GLN A 214 -12.94 9.93 -11.02
N GLN A 215 -12.56 9.89 -12.31
CA GLN A 215 -11.81 8.75 -12.86
C GLN A 215 -10.39 8.65 -12.30
N LEU A 216 -9.64 9.76 -12.22
CA LEU A 216 -8.31 9.74 -11.62
C LEU A 216 -8.33 9.32 -10.14
N GLN A 217 -9.30 9.81 -9.37
CA GLN A 217 -9.51 9.36 -7.99
C GLN A 217 -9.77 7.86 -7.92
N TRP A 218 -10.68 7.33 -8.75
CA TRP A 218 -10.97 5.90 -8.79
C TRP A 218 -9.74 5.09 -9.17
N TYR A 219 -8.95 5.57 -10.13
CA TYR A 219 -7.70 4.93 -10.49
C TYR A 219 -6.78 4.80 -9.27
N TRP A 220 -6.60 5.85 -8.47
CA TRP A 220 -5.78 5.76 -7.26
C TRP A 220 -6.33 4.80 -6.21
N ALA A 221 -7.66 4.74 -6.06
CA ALA A 221 -8.31 3.82 -5.14
C ALA A 221 -8.16 2.35 -5.60
N LEU A 222 -8.33 2.08 -6.89
CA LEU A 222 -8.21 0.74 -7.49
C LEU A 222 -6.75 0.25 -7.54
N THR A 223 -5.79 1.18 -7.58
CA THR A 223 -4.35 0.89 -7.59
C THR A 223 -3.69 1.06 -6.21
N LEU A 224 -4.49 1.02 -5.14
CA LEU A 224 -4.02 1.16 -3.75
C LEU A 224 -2.82 0.24 -3.45
N GLY A 225 -1.77 0.81 -2.86
CA GLY A 225 -0.56 0.09 -2.47
C GLY A 225 0.42 -0.23 -3.61
N GLN A 226 0.01 -0.12 -4.89
CA GLN A 226 0.91 -0.33 -6.02
C GLN A 226 2.02 0.74 -6.05
N PRO A 227 3.11 0.57 -6.83
CA PRO A 227 4.21 1.53 -6.92
C PRO A 227 3.70 2.96 -7.18
N VAL A 228 4.19 3.90 -6.38
CA VAL A 228 3.65 5.27 -6.37
C VAL A 228 4.06 6.13 -7.56
N GLY A 229 5.19 5.80 -8.23
CA GLY A 229 5.67 6.54 -9.40
C GLY A 229 4.64 6.54 -10.54
N PRO A 230 4.32 5.36 -11.12
CA PRO A 230 3.33 5.26 -12.19
C PRO A 230 1.96 5.83 -11.80
N ARG A 231 1.57 5.72 -10.53
CA ARG A 231 0.30 6.29 -10.04
C ARG A 231 0.32 7.81 -9.95
N ALA A 232 1.45 8.41 -9.63
CA ALA A 232 1.62 9.85 -9.63
C ALA A 232 1.70 10.41 -11.06
N ASP A 233 2.29 9.66 -12.00
CA ASP A 233 2.36 10.02 -13.41
C ASP A 233 0.97 10.21 -14.04
N LYS A 234 -0.04 9.45 -13.55
CA LYS A 234 -1.44 9.60 -13.98
C LYS A 234 -2.05 10.98 -13.76
N VAL A 235 -1.48 11.83 -12.90
CA VAL A 235 -1.94 13.22 -12.81
C VAL A 235 -1.68 13.96 -14.12
N VAL A 236 -0.46 13.87 -14.62
CA VAL A 236 -0.02 14.55 -15.83
C VAL A 236 -0.74 13.97 -17.04
N GLU A 237 -0.87 12.64 -17.11
CA GLU A 237 -1.60 11.98 -18.19
C GLU A 237 -3.08 12.36 -18.20
N ALA A 238 -3.74 12.42 -17.03
CA ALA A 238 -5.13 12.85 -16.94
C ALA A 238 -5.29 14.30 -17.38
N MET A 239 -4.39 15.20 -17.01
CA MET A 239 -4.41 16.59 -17.45
C MET A 239 -4.32 16.69 -18.97
N GLN A 240 -3.33 16.04 -19.57
CA GLN A 240 -3.12 16.02 -21.02
C GLN A 240 -4.33 15.42 -21.75
N PHE A 241 -4.88 14.31 -21.25
CA PHE A 241 -6.06 13.65 -21.82
C PHE A 241 -7.32 14.55 -21.82
N ASN A 242 -7.39 15.50 -20.88
CA ASN A 242 -8.50 16.45 -20.78
C ASN A 242 -8.14 17.83 -21.39
N GLY A 243 -7.04 17.92 -22.15
CA GLY A 243 -6.61 19.16 -22.82
C GLY A 243 -6.05 20.23 -21.87
N ILE A 244 -5.62 19.85 -20.67
CA ILE A 244 -5.04 20.73 -19.67
C ILE A 244 -3.51 20.61 -19.78
N ASP A 245 -2.84 21.69 -20.14
CA ASP A 245 -1.38 21.77 -20.11
C ASP A 245 -0.88 21.91 -18.65
N PRO A 246 -0.10 20.96 -18.10
CA PRO A 246 0.46 21.08 -16.77
C PRO A 246 1.38 22.30 -16.57
N ALA A 247 2.02 22.79 -17.63
CA ALA A 247 2.94 23.93 -17.53
C ALA A 247 2.24 25.23 -17.11
N GLN A 248 0.91 25.33 -17.30
CA GLN A 248 0.14 26.51 -16.87
C GLN A 248 0.16 26.74 -15.34
N PHE A 249 0.51 25.70 -14.57
CA PHE A 249 0.60 25.75 -13.11
C PHE A 249 2.01 26.06 -12.62
N ASP A 250 3.02 26.08 -13.49
CA ASP A 250 4.41 26.37 -13.13
C ASP A 250 4.70 27.88 -13.01
N ASP A 251 3.76 28.73 -13.42
CA ASP A 251 3.85 30.18 -13.24
C ASP A 251 3.69 30.58 -11.76
N ALA A 252 4.81 30.89 -11.13
CA ALA A 252 4.87 31.34 -9.74
C ALA A 252 4.12 32.67 -9.50
N THR A 253 3.87 33.47 -10.54
CA THR A 253 3.16 34.75 -10.44
C THR A 253 1.64 34.58 -10.43
N ALA A 254 1.12 33.44 -10.93
CA ALA A 254 -0.31 33.16 -11.02
C ALA A 254 -0.98 32.73 -9.70
N ASN A 255 -0.25 32.78 -8.58
CA ASN A 255 -0.70 32.47 -7.21
C ASN A 255 -1.48 31.14 -7.07
N TRP A 256 -1.13 30.14 -7.88
CA TRP A 256 -1.69 28.79 -7.78
C TRP A 256 -1.39 28.15 -6.42
N LYS A 257 -2.35 27.38 -5.91
CA LYS A 257 -2.26 26.58 -4.69
C LYS A 257 -2.79 25.17 -4.93
N ILE A 258 -2.25 24.21 -4.18
CA ILE A 258 -2.73 22.83 -4.15
C ILE A 258 -3.64 22.60 -2.95
N GLY A 259 -4.82 22.02 -3.20
CA GLY A 259 -5.65 21.37 -2.19
C GLY A 259 -5.50 19.86 -2.30
N VAL A 260 -5.13 19.19 -1.21
CA VAL A 260 -4.88 17.76 -1.24
C VAL A 260 -5.46 17.02 -0.04
N ASN A 261 -6.22 15.97 -0.33
CA ASN A 261 -6.62 14.91 0.59
C ASN A 261 -6.38 13.57 -0.12
N LEU A 262 -5.11 13.28 -0.36
CA LEU A 262 -4.62 12.07 -1.02
C LEU A 262 -3.78 11.30 -0.02
N ASN A 263 -3.82 9.97 -0.06
CA ASN A 263 -2.89 9.10 0.64
C ASN A 263 -2.93 7.69 0.04
N ASP A 264 -1.92 6.87 0.33
CA ASP A 264 -1.83 5.51 -0.19
C ASP A 264 -2.72 4.50 0.58
N GLY A 265 -3.55 4.95 1.52
CA GLY A 265 -4.43 4.11 2.32
C GLY A 265 -5.93 4.39 2.13
N SER A 266 -6.32 5.35 1.28
CA SER A 266 -7.69 5.89 1.20
C SER A 266 -8.45 5.44 -0.05
N SER A 267 -9.74 5.26 0.12
CA SER A 267 -10.74 5.05 -0.94
C SER A 267 -11.19 6.35 -1.60
N PHE A 268 -10.98 7.50 -0.95
CA PHE A 268 -11.51 8.81 -1.35
C PHE A 268 -10.38 9.83 -1.34
N SER A 269 -9.80 10.04 -2.52
CA SER A 269 -8.61 10.87 -2.69
C SER A 269 -8.91 12.08 -3.58
N THR A 270 -8.81 13.27 -3.03
CA THR A 270 -9.00 14.53 -3.78
C THR A 270 -7.70 15.29 -3.96
N PHE A 271 -7.54 15.85 -5.15
CA PHE A 271 -6.42 16.71 -5.53
C PHE A 271 -6.97 17.79 -6.45
N ILE A 272 -6.81 19.05 -6.05
CA ILE A 272 -7.31 20.22 -6.79
C ILE A 272 -6.24 21.30 -6.85
N LEU A 273 -6.28 22.10 -7.92
CA LEU A 273 -5.51 23.33 -8.08
C LEU A 273 -6.50 24.50 -8.07
N ALA A 274 -6.12 25.64 -7.49
CA ALA A 274 -6.91 26.86 -7.54
C ALA A 274 -6.00 28.09 -7.39
N LYS A 275 -6.39 29.23 -7.95
CA LYS A 275 -5.70 30.49 -7.69
C LYS A 275 -6.18 31.05 -6.35
N GLN A 276 -5.25 31.47 -5.50
CA GLN A 276 -5.61 32.17 -4.28
C GLN A 276 -5.95 33.63 -4.62
N THR A 277 -7.07 34.13 -4.13
CA THR A 277 -7.43 35.55 -4.27
C THR A 277 -6.54 36.39 -3.35
N ASP A 278 -6.22 37.60 -3.80
CA ASP A 278 -5.53 38.61 -2.98
C ASP A 278 -6.38 39.08 -1.80
#